data_AF-A0A1I6KC72-F1
#
_entry.id   AF-A0A1I6KC72-F1
#
_cell.length_a   1.000
_cell.length_b   1.000
_cell.length_c   1.000
_cell.angle_alpha   90.00
_cell.angle_beta   90.00
_cell.angle_gamma   90.00
#
_symmetry.space_group_name_H-M   'P 1'
#
loop_
_entity.id
_entity.type
_entity.pdbx_description
1 polymer ?
#
loop_
_entity_poly.entity_id
_entity_poly.type
_entity_poly.pdbx_seq_one_letter_code
_entity_poly.pdbx_strand_id
1 'polypeptide(L)'
;MAYFQMDKNLRKELRTEEDFIKYAESAYKSAKEYMQASMILLPHLIECSIPMISNAAFTCELFLKVILTYTHTVKNEKQLREHNLYKLFNRIEDKSIQERIRKDTLEEQFDLTLKEIGKAFEVSRYVHEYKEMTCDVKFIYMLMNSLHNECLKLMKEKNDE
;
A
#
# COMPACT_ATOMS: atom_id res chain seq x y z
N MET A 1 -17.06 -6.48 21.46
CA MET A 1 -16.62 -7.84 21.87
C MET A 1 -15.59 -8.32 20.87
N ALA A 2 -14.43 -8.78 21.32
CA ALA A 2 -13.38 -9.30 20.45
C ALA A 2 -13.40 -10.84 20.49
N TYR A 3 -13.17 -11.47 19.34
CA TYR A 3 -13.16 -12.92 19.16
C TYR A 3 -11.77 -13.38 18.72
N PHE A 4 -11.32 -14.52 19.24
CA PHE A 4 -10.10 -15.20 18.77
C PHE A 4 -10.22 -15.63 17.30
N GLN A 5 -11.43 -15.95 16.84
CA GLN A 5 -11.72 -16.13 15.42
C GLN A 5 -11.69 -14.76 14.75
N MET A 6 -10.54 -14.40 14.19
CA MET A 6 -10.24 -13.04 13.72
C MET A 6 -11.29 -12.51 12.74
N ASP A 7 -11.80 -13.38 11.87
CA ASP A 7 -12.82 -13.09 10.85
C ASP A 7 -14.21 -12.78 11.42
N LYS A 8 -14.48 -13.15 12.68
CA LYS A 8 -15.73 -12.85 13.39
C LYS A 8 -15.73 -11.50 14.10
N ASN A 9 -14.59 -10.81 14.16
CA ASN A 9 -14.53 -9.47 14.74
C ASN A 9 -15.30 -8.48 13.88
N LEU A 10 -16.02 -7.56 14.54
CA LEU A 10 -16.73 -6.49 13.85
C LEU A 10 -15.72 -5.61 13.11
N ARG A 11 -16.00 -5.35 11.83
CA ARG A 11 -15.24 -4.39 11.04
C ARG A 11 -15.68 -2.98 11.40
N LYS A 12 -14.77 -2.01 11.24
CA LYS A 12 -15.14 -0.60 11.28
C LYS A 12 -16.13 -0.32 10.15
N GLU A 13 -17.21 0.38 10.46
CA GLU A 13 -18.12 0.89 9.44
C GLU A 13 -17.66 2.28 9.01
N LEU A 14 -17.55 2.52 7.71
CA LEU A 14 -17.09 3.80 7.17
C LEU A 14 -18.30 4.53 6.59
N ARG A 15 -18.89 5.45 7.37
CA ARG A 15 -20.11 6.19 7.00
C ARG A 15 -19.88 7.69 6.91
N THR A 16 -19.07 8.21 7.81
CA THR A 16 -18.75 9.64 7.92
C THR A 16 -17.32 9.91 7.48
N GLU A 17 -17.02 11.18 7.16
CA GLU A 17 -15.66 11.62 6.86
C GLU A 17 -14.69 11.31 8.01
N GLU A 18 -15.11 11.50 9.25
CA GLU A 18 -14.32 11.16 10.44
C GLU A 18 -13.96 9.67 10.50
N ASP A 19 -14.88 8.78 10.10
CA ASP A 19 -14.60 7.34 10.03
C ASP A 19 -13.50 7.02 9.01
N PHE A 20 -13.53 7.71 7.85
CA PHE A 20 -12.53 7.57 6.81
C PHE A 20 -11.17 8.11 7.26
N ILE A 21 -11.12 9.24 7.97
CA ILE A 21 -9.88 9.78 8.53
C ILE A 21 -9.28 8.80 9.54
N LYS A 22 -10.08 8.30 10.50
CA LYS A 22 -9.63 7.28 11.48
C LYS A 22 -9.18 5.98 10.80
N TYR A 23 -9.81 5.61 9.69
CA TYR A 23 -9.36 4.49 8.87
C TYR A 23 -7.98 4.76 8.27
N ALA A 24 -7.77 5.93 7.64
CA ALA A 24 -6.50 6.32 7.04
C ALA A 24 -5.36 6.34 8.06
N GLU A 25 -5.58 6.93 9.23
CA GLU A 25 -4.59 6.95 10.32
C GLU A 25 -4.22 5.54 10.80
N SER A 26 -5.22 4.67 10.95
CA SER A 26 -5.01 3.27 11.32
C SER A 26 -4.25 2.50 10.25
N ALA A 27 -4.63 2.69 8.99
CA ALA A 27 -3.99 2.05 7.83
C ALA A 27 -2.54 2.52 7.69
N TYR A 28 -2.27 3.82 7.89
CA TYR A 28 -0.93 4.39 7.89
C TYR A 28 -0.07 3.82 9.01
N LYS A 29 -0.61 3.70 10.24
CA LYS A 29 0.10 3.06 11.35
C LYS A 29 0.48 1.62 11.02
N SER A 30 -0.46 0.82 10.52
CA SER A 30 -0.18 -0.55 10.08
C SER A 30 0.84 -0.60 8.94
N ALA A 31 0.74 0.30 7.95
CA ALA A 31 1.69 0.38 6.85
C ALA A 31 3.13 0.57 7.34
N LYS A 32 3.34 1.46 8.33
CA LYS A 32 4.67 1.64 8.92
C LYS A 32 5.19 0.39 9.64
N GLU A 33 4.32 -0.36 10.32
CA GLU A 33 4.71 -1.62 10.97
C GLU A 33 5.17 -2.66 9.93
N TYR A 34 4.44 -2.81 8.82
CA TYR A 34 4.84 -3.68 7.71
C TYR A 34 6.10 -3.19 6.99
N MET A 35 6.23 -1.88 6.79
CA MET A 35 7.43 -1.25 6.23
C MET A 35 8.65 -1.58 7.09
N GLN A 36 8.54 -1.37 8.40
CA GLN A 36 9.60 -1.68 9.36
C GLN A 36 9.98 -3.17 9.32
N ALA A 37 8.99 -4.06 9.32
CA ALA A 37 9.24 -5.49 9.20
C ALA A 37 9.97 -5.84 7.89
N SER A 38 9.56 -5.25 6.77
CA SER A 38 10.22 -5.43 5.47
C SER A 38 11.67 -4.92 5.47
N MET A 39 11.94 -3.77 6.13
CA MET A 39 13.29 -3.23 6.27
C MET A 39 14.18 -4.08 7.18
N ILE A 40 13.65 -4.67 8.25
CA ILE A 40 14.38 -5.61 9.12
C ILE A 40 14.81 -6.86 8.34
N LEU A 41 13.97 -7.32 7.40
CA LEU A 41 14.26 -8.50 6.58
C LEU A 41 15.21 -8.23 5.41
N LEU A 42 15.45 -6.96 5.06
CA LEU A 42 16.25 -6.59 3.87
C LEU A 42 17.68 -7.16 3.87
N PRO A 43 18.43 -7.20 5.00
CA PRO A 43 19.74 -7.86 5.04
C PRO A 43 19.69 -9.38 4.82
N HIS A 44 18.50 -9.99 4.95
CA HIS A 44 18.23 -11.42 4.77
C HIS A 44 17.44 -11.68 3.49
N LEU A 45 17.66 -10.86 2.45
CA LEU A 45 16.90 -10.92 1.19
C LEU A 45 16.87 -12.34 0.58
N ILE A 46 17.96 -13.09 0.69
CA ILE A 46 18.07 -14.43 0.07
C ILE A 46 17.19 -15.43 0.83
N GLU A 47 17.24 -15.41 2.16
CA GLU A 47 16.55 -16.36 3.03
C GLU A 47 15.07 -16.00 3.24
N CYS A 48 14.76 -14.71 3.24
CA CYS A 48 13.47 -14.15 3.63
C CYS A 48 12.82 -13.30 2.52
N SER A 49 13.17 -13.54 1.25
CA SER A 49 12.62 -12.81 0.09
C SER A 49 11.09 -12.76 0.09
N ILE A 50 10.43 -13.88 0.34
CA ILE A 50 8.98 -14.02 0.27
C ILE A 50 8.25 -13.12 1.29
N PRO A 51 8.50 -13.24 2.62
CA PRO A 51 7.87 -12.37 3.59
C PRO A 51 8.27 -10.90 3.40
N MET A 52 9.52 -10.63 2.98
CA MET A 52 9.99 -9.28 2.72
C MET A 52 9.21 -8.60 1.58
N ILE A 53 9.08 -9.25 0.42
CA ILE A 53 8.32 -8.77 -0.75
C ILE A 53 6.83 -8.63 -0.39
N SER A 54 6.26 -9.62 0.31
CA SER A 54 4.85 -9.59 0.71
C SER A 54 4.56 -8.37 1.59
N ASN A 55 5.41 -8.09 2.57
CA ASN A 55 5.28 -6.93 3.45
C ASN A 55 5.47 -5.60 2.70
N ALA A 56 6.43 -5.52 1.78
CA ALA A 56 6.66 -4.30 1.00
C ALA A 56 5.48 -4.00 0.05
N ALA A 57 4.96 -5.02 -0.64
CA ALA A 57 3.80 -4.88 -1.51
C ALA A 57 2.53 -4.49 -0.72
N PHE A 58 2.31 -5.11 0.43
CA PHE A 58 1.16 -4.75 1.28
C PHE A 58 1.29 -3.36 1.88
N THR A 59 2.50 -2.94 2.25
CA THR A 59 2.78 -1.55 2.64
C THR A 59 2.36 -0.56 1.55
N CYS A 60 2.72 -0.84 0.29
CA CYS A 60 2.30 0.00 -0.85
C CYS A 60 0.76 0.06 -0.99
N GLU A 61 0.08 -1.08 -0.84
CA GLU A 61 -1.39 -1.15 -0.85
C GLU A 61 -2.00 -0.23 0.22
N LEU A 62 -1.48 -0.31 1.45
CA LEU A 62 -1.97 0.49 2.56
C LEU A 62 -1.71 1.98 2.35
N PHE A 63 -0.51 2.39 1.93
CA PHE A 63 -0.23 3.80 1.64
C PHE A 63 -1.09 4.35 0.49
N LEU A 64 -1.33 3.57 -0.56
CA LEU A 64 -2.27 3.97 -1.62
C LEU A 64 -3.67 4.19 -1.06
N LYS A 65 -4.15 3.33 -0.16
CA LYS A 65 -5.45 3.50 0.50
C LYS A 65 -5.50 4.74 1.39
N VAL A 66 -4.41 5.06 2.08
CA VAL A 66 -4.26 6.31 2.85
C VAL A 66 -4.40 7.52 1.92
N ILE A 67 -3.62 7.57 0.83
CA ILE A 67 -3.67 8.66 -0.15
C ILE A 67 -5.07 8.81 -0.75
N LEU A 68 -5.69 7.72 -1.19
CA LEU A 68 -7.04 7.73 -1.76
C LEU A 68 -8.10 8.23 -0.78
N THR A 69 -7.88 8.01 0.52
CA THR A 69 -8.80 8.47 1.56
C THR A 69 -8.63 9.96 1.83
N TYR A 70 -7.38 10.43 2.02
CA TYR A 70 -7.11 11.85 2.28
C TYR A 70 -7.39 12.77 1.10
N THR A 71 -7.35 12.25 -0.14
CA THR A 71 -7.71 12.98 -1.35
C THR A 71 -9.20 12.94 -1.67
N HIS A 72 -10.03 12.35 -0.80
CA HIS A 72 -11.48 12.16 -0.99
C HIS A 72 -11.86 11.41 -2.29
N THR A 73 -10.91 10.66 -2.85
CA THR A 73 -11.13 9.82 -4.05
C THR A 73 -12.08 8.66 -3.73
N VAL A 74 -12.01 8.14 -2.50
CA VAL A 74 -12.87 7.07 -2.01
C VAL A 74 -14.14 7.64 -1.38
N LYS A 75 -15.29 7.16 -1.86
CA LYS A 75 -16.63 7.55 -1.39
C LYS A 75 -17.35 6.45 -0.63
N ASN A 76 -16.82 5.22 -0.63
CA ASN A 76 -17.38 4.09 0.13
C ASN A 76 -16.34 3.01 0.42
N GLU A 77 -16.62 2.17 1.42
CA GLU A 77 -15.75 1.07 1.87
C GLU A 77 -15.39 0.08 0.75
N LYS A 78 -16.28 -0.18 -0.23
CA LYS A 78 -16.02 -1.17 -1.28
C LYS A 78 -14.81 -0.79 -2.14
N GLN A 79 -14.55 0.50 -2.33
CA GLN A 79 -13.39 0.96 -3.09
C GLN A 79 -12.07 0.67 -2.35
N LEU A 80 -12.09 0.61 -1.01
CA LEU A 80 -10.93 0.24 -0.17
C LEU A 80 -10.70 -1.27 -0.12
N ARG A 81 -11.59 -2.08 -0.71
CA ARG A 81 -11.41 -3.53 -0.87
C ARG A 81 -10.68 -3.91 -2.16
N GLU A 82 -10.28 -2.94 -2.98
CA GLU A 82 -9.34 -3.20 -4.06
C GLU A 82 -7.95 -3.48 -3.47
N HIS A 83 -7.24 -4.45 -4.05
CA HIS A 83 -5.92 -4.90 -3.61
C HIS A 83 -4.86 -4.71 -4.69
N ASN A 84 -5.26 -4.51 -5.95
CA ASN A 84 -4.31 -4.35 -7.03
C ASN A 84 -3.68 -2.95 -7.03
N LEU A 85 -2.35 -2.89 -6.92
CA LEU A 85 -1.61 -1.62 -6.79
C LEU A 85 -1.84 -0.68 -7.98
N TYR A 86 -1.81 -1.22 -9.22
CA TYR A 86 -2.03 -0.42 -10.43
C TYR A 86 -3.45 0.16 -10.47
N LYS A 87 -4.47 -0.62 -10.08
CA LYS A 87 -5.85 -0.12 -10.01
C LYS A 87 -6.01 0.92 -8.91
N LEU A 88 -5.39 0.74 -7.74
CA LEU A 88 -5.42 1.72 -6.64
C LEU A 88 -4.74 3.03 -7.06
N PHE A 89 -3.54 2.95 -7.64
CA PHE A 89 -2.81 4.12 -8.10
C PHE A 89 -3.58 4.92 -9.15
N ASN A 90 -4.17 4.24 -10.14
CA ASN A 90 -4.97 4.90 -11.17
C ASN A 90 -6.27 5.52 -10.68
N ARG A 91 -6.72 5.18 -9.47
CA ARG A 91 -7.89 5.85 -8.87
C ARG A 91 -7.55 7.25 -8.39
N ILE A 92 -6.30 7.56 -8.05
CA ILE A 92 -5.89 8.88 -7.56
C ILE A 92 -6.28 9.94 -8.60
N GLU A 93 -7.22 10.81 -8.26
CA GLU A 93 -7.75 11.83 -9.17
C GLU A 93 -6.76 12.99 -9.34
N ASP A 94 -6.07 13.37 -8.27
CA ASP A 94 -5.02 14.39 -8.29
C ASP A 94 -3.79 13.91 -9.07
N LYS A 95 -3.62 14.46 -10.28
CA LYS A 95 -2.50 14.13 -11.18
C LYS A 95 -1.15 14.60 -10.65
N SER A 96 -1.11 15.66 -9.84
CA SER A 96 0.14 16.13 -9.25
C SER A 96 0.71 15.11 -8.27
N ILE A 97 -0.15 14.43 -7.48
CA ILE A 97 0.26 13.34 -6.60
C ILE A 97 0.82 12.18 -7.44
N GLN A 98 0.10 11.77 -8.50
CA GLN A 98 0.58 10.68 -9.36
C GLN A 98 1.93 11.01 -10.01
N GLU A 99 2.13 12.23 -10.48
CA GLU A 99 3.40 12.68 -11.08
C GLU A 99 4.56 12.69 -10.08
N ARG A 100 4.33 13.19 -8.85
CA ARG A 100 5.34 13.13 -7.79
C ARG A 100 5.73 11.69 -7.47
N ILE A 101 4.74 10.80 -7.37
CA ILE A 101 5.01 9.38 -7.12
C ILE A 101 5.87 8.78 -8.24
N ARG A 102 5.47 8.96 -9.50
CA ARG A 102 6.23 8.49 -10.67
C ARG A 102 7.67 9.00 -10.64
N LYS A 103 7.84 10.31 -10.44
CA LYS A 103 9.16 10.96 -10.44
C LYS A 103 10.06 10.39 -9.34
N ASP A 104 9.54 10.23 -8.13
CA ASP A 104 10.31 9.74 -6.98
C ASP A 104 10.72 8.27 -7.12
N THR A 105 9.97 7.47 -7.88
CA THR A 105 10.36 6.07 -8.16
C THR A 105 11.47 5.92 -9.20
N LEU A 106 11.79 6.97 -9.98
CA LEU A 106 12.82 6.95 -11.02
C LEU A 106 12.73 5.75 -12.00
N GLU A 107 11.51 5.23 -12.21
CA GLU A 107 11.26 4.11 -13.11
C GLU A 107 10.73 4.62 -14.46
N GLU A 108 11.50 4.40 -15.53
CA GLU A 108 11.16 4.87 -16.87
C GLU A 108 9.87 4.23 -17.37
N GLN A 109 9.66 2.94 -17.05
CA GLN A 109 8.47 2.18 -17.46
C GLN A 109 7.44 2.05 -16.33
N PHE A 110 7.30 3.10 -15.50
CA PHE A 110 6.51 3.07 -14.26
C PHE A 110 5.15 2.36 -14.40
N ASP A 111 4.33 2.77 -15.36
CA ASP A 111 2.97 2.26 -15.50
C ASP A 111 2.95 0.78 -15.92
N LEU A 112 3.93 0.33 -16.69
CA LEU A 112 4.10 -1.07 -17.07
C LEU A 112 4.55 -1.89 -15.86
N THR A 113 5.62 -1.46 -15.19
CA THR A 113 6.17 -2.15 -14.01
C THR A 113 5.13 -2.25 -12.91
N LEU A 114 4.41 -1.17 -12.61
CA LEU A 114 3.33 -1.16 -11.62
C LEU A 114 2.18 -2.09 -11.99
N LYS A 115 1.83 -2.18 -13.28
CA LYS A 115 0.81 -3.10 -13.78
C LYS A 115 1.22 -4.56 -13.57
N GLU A 116 2.48 -4.89 -13.84
CA GLU A 116 3.03 -6.25 -13.67
C GLU A 116 3.08 -6.66 -12.20
N ILE A 117 3.56 -5.77 -11.32
CA ILE A 117 3.61 -6.04 -9.87
C ILE A 117 2.28 -5.81 -9.15
N GLY A 118 1.22 -5.46 -9.88
CA GLY A 118 -0.05 -5.02 -9.29
C GLY A 118 -0.67 -6.03 -8.33
N LYS A 119 -0.36 -7.33 -8.47
CA LYS A 119 -0.83 -8.42 -7.59
C LYS A 119 0.26 -8.99 -6.67
N ALA A 120 1.38 -8.28 -6.49
CA ALA A 120 2.57 -8.81 -5.81
C ALA A 120 2.24 -9.41 -4.43
N PHE A 121 1.43 -8.73 -3.60
CA PHE A 121 1.05 -9.24 -2.28
C PHE A 121 0.23 -10.54 -2.31
N GLU A 122 -0.67 -10.68 -3.28
CA GLU A 122 -1.49 -11.88 -3.43
C GLU A 122 -0.63 -13.05 -3.89
N VAL A 123 0.18 -12.83 -4.93
CA VAL A 123 0.99 -13.87 -5.58
C VAL A 123 2.16 -14.32 -4.69
N SER A 124 2.85 -13.41 -4.02
CA SER A 124 4.07 -13.73 -3.26
C SER A 124 3.82 -14.75 -2.15
N ARG A 125 2.65 -14.71 -1.50
CA ARG A 125 2.28 -15.65 -0.42
C ARG A 125 2.14 -17.10 -0.90
N TYR A 126 1.88 -17.28 -2.20
CA TYR A 126 1.67 -18.58 -2.83
C TYR A 126 2.78 -18.91 -3.84
N VAL A 127 3.96 -18.30 -3.72
CA VAL A 127 5.08 -18.54 -4.65
C VAL A 127 5.46 -20.02 -4.80
N HIS A 128 5.26 -20.84 -3.76
CA HIS A 128 5.55 -22.27 -3.77
C HIS A 128 4.64 -23.07 -4.72
N GLU A 129 3.54 -22.48 -5.19
CA GLU A 129 2.67 -23.06 -6.21
C GLU A 129 3.23 -22.86 -7.64
N TYR A 130 4.22 -21.99 -7.81
CA TYR A 130 4.83 -21.65 -9.09
C TYR A 130 6.15 -22.38 -9.28
N LYS A 131 6.46 -22.73 -10.53
CA LYS A 131 7.74 -23.37 -10.88
C LYS A 131 8.92 -22.43 -10.63
N GLU A 132 8.78 -21.18 -11.09
CA GLU A 132 9.78 -20.12 -11.01
C GLU A 132 9.04 -18.77 -10.90
N MET A 133 9.67 -17.79 -10.26
CA MET A 133 9.11 -16.45 -10.10
C MET A 133 10.23 -15.41 -10.15
N THR A 134 9.93 -14.26 -10.75
CA THR A 134 10.77 -13.06 -10.68
C THR A 134 9.92 -11.88 -10.23
N CYS A 135 10.54 -10.92 -9.56
CA CYS A 135 9.88 -9.73 -9.04
C CYS A 135 10.86 -8.57 -9.02
N ASP A 136 10.43 -7.40 -9.49
CA ASP A 136 11.23 -6.18 -9.35
C ASP A 136 11.14 -5.64 -7.91
N VAL A 137 11.98 -6.20 -7.05
CA VAL A 137 12.06 -5.81 -5.64
C VAL A 137 12.46 -4.34 -5.49
N LYS A 138 13.39 -3.86 -6.35
CA LYS A 138 13.87 -2.48 -6.29
C LYS A 138 12.70 -1.52 -6.51
N PHE A 139 11.91 -1.75 -7.55
CA PHE A 139 10.75 -0.92 -7.85
C PHE A 139 9.74 -0.89 -6.69
N ILE A 140 9.46 -2.03 -6.06
CA ILE A 140 8.53 -2.09 -4.90
C ILE A 140 9.02 -1.19 -3.76
N TYR A 141 10.31 -1.22 -3.42
CA TYR A 141 10.85 -0.37 -2.35
C TYR A 141 10.87 1.11 -2.71
N MET A 142 11.15 1.44 -3.97
CA MET A 142 11.10 2.82 -4.45
C MET A 142 9.66 3.36 -4.41
N LEU A 143 8.69 2.57 -4.86
CA LEU A 143 7.27 2.87 -4.75
C LEU A 143 6.85 3.04 -3.28
N MET A 144 7.24 2.11 -2.40
CA MET A 144 6.94 2.16 -0.97
C MET A 144 7.42 3.47 -0.32
N ASN A 145 8.67 3.86 -0.58
CA ASN A 145 9.23 5.11 -0.06
C ASN A 145 8.53 6.34 -0.62
N SER A 146 8.25 6.37 -1.93
CA SER A 146 7.54 7.47 -2.57
C SER A 146 6.13 7.64 -2.00
N LEU A 147 5.38 6.55 -1.84
CA LEU A 147 4.05 6.56 -1.24
C LEU A 147 4.06 7.01 0.22
N HIS A 148 5.05 6.56 1.00
CA HIS A 148 5.23 6.99 2.39
C HIS A 148 5.45 8.52 2.47
N ASN A 149 6.29 9.07 1.59
CA ASN A 149 6.54 10.51 1.53
C ASN A 149 5.29 11.31 1.19
N GLU A 150 4.47 10.85 0.24
CA GLU A 150 3.20 11.52 -0.08
C GLU A 150 2.18 11.42 1.07
N CYS A 151 2.10 10.28 1.77
CA CYS A 151 1.27 10.17 2.97
C CYS A 151 1.69 11.19 4.04
N LEU A 152 2.99 11.35 4.29
CA LEU A 152 3.50 12.32 5.25
C LEU A 152 3.15 13.77 4.89
N LYS A 153 3.10 14.12 3.60
CA LYS A 153 2.70 15.45 3.14
C LYS A 153 1.21 15.69 3.41
N LEU A 154 0.36 14.78 2.94
CA LEU A 154 -1.11 14.87 3.13
C LEU A 154 -1.51 14.92 4.61
N MET A 155 -0.85 14.13 5.45
CA MET A 155 -1.12 14.14 6.89
C MET A 155 -0.68 15.43 7.59
N LYS A 156 0.35 16.12 7.09
CA LYS A 156 0.74 17.43 7.64
C LYS A 156 -0.25 18.52 7.26
N GLU A 157 -0.63 18.57 5.97
CA GLU A 157 -1.62 19.52 5.45
C GLU A 157 -2.94 19.46 6.24
N LYS A 158 -3.37 18.26 6.66
CA LYS A 158 -4.60 18.06 7.45
C LYS A 158 -4.49 18.41 8.94
N ASN A 159 -3.29 18.49 9.50
CA ASN A 159 -3.11 18.92 10.90
C ASN A 159 -2.99 20.45 11.02
N ASP A 160 -2.78 21.14 9.90
CA ASP A 160 -2.65 22.60 9.83
C ASP A 160 -3.97 23.30 9.42
N GLU A 161 -5.02 22.54 9.07
CA GLU A 161 -6.42 22.99 8.81
C GLU A 161 -7.28 22.96 10.09
#